data_AF-A0A8I1RFX1-F1
#
_entry.id   AF-A0A8I1RFX1-F1
#
_cell.length_a   1.000
_cell.length_b   1.000
_cell.length_c   1.000
_cell.angle_alpha   90.00
_cell.angle_beta   90.00
_cell.angle_gamma   90.00
#
_symmetry.space_group_name_H-M   'P 1'
#
loop_
_entity.id
_entity.type
_entity.pdbx_description
1 polymer ?
#
loop_
_entity_poly.entity_id
_entity_poly.type
_entity_poly.pdbx_seq_one_letter_code
_entity_poly.pdbx_strand_id
1 'polypeptide(L)'
;MLERVVIWIGGAALITATAIDTVAVIGRHVNLPLRGSIELMQPAVLVVGSCALIAAAIAGNHARIRLLIDRLGPPARRVVDRLSDLGTALFCLVLLTGSVWLALDLWSGHETSELLGVPWRVMRLFANVSLVAVLVVTFARAAGRKRP
;
A
#
# COMPACT_ATOMS: atom_id res chain seq x y z
N MET A 1 -4.07 7.02 17.29
CA MET A 1 -2.85 7.82 16.99
C MET A 1 -2.14 7.30 15.73
N LEU A 2 -1.82 6.00 15.66
CA LEU A 2 -1.18 5.37 14.49
C LEU A 2 -1.89 5.66 13.16
N GLU A 3 -3.21 5.48 13.09
CA GLU A 3 -4.00 5.76 11.88
C GLU A 3 -3.81 7.19 11.36
N ARG A 4 -3.82 8.19 12.25
CA ARG A 4 -3.62 9.59 11.86
C ARG A 4 -2.23 9.83 11.28
N VAL A 5 -1.21 9.21 11.87
CA VAL A 5 0.17 9.31 11.36
C VAL A 5 0.26 8.71 9.97
N VAL A 6 -0.31 7.52 9.76
CA VAL A 6 -0.34 6.85 8.45
C VAL A 6 -1.08 7.70 7.41
N ILE A 7 -2.21 8.32 7.78
CA ILE A 7 -2.96 9.20 6.89
C ILE A 7 -2.14 10.45 6.53
N TRP A 8 -1.47 11.08 7.48
CA TRP A 8 -0.63 12.26 7.20
C TRP A 8 0.57 11.92 6.31
N ILE A 9 1.27 10.82 6.58
CA ILE A 9 2.39 10.36 5.76
C ILE A 9 1.92 10.02 4.35
N GLY A 10 0.84 9.24 4.22
CA GLY A 10 0.26 8.88 2.92
C GLY A 10 -0.27 10.10 2.15
N GLY A 11 -0.91 11.04 2.85
CA GLY A 11 -1.41 12.28 2.25
C GLY A 11 -0.28 13.19 1.76
N ALA A 12 0.78 13.36 2.55
CA ALA A 12 1.97 14.10 2.13
C ALA A 12 2.61 13.46 0.89
N ALA A 13 2.78 12.14 0.91
CA ALA A 13 3.31 11.40 -0.24
C ALA A 13 2.42 11.54 -1.49
N LEU A 14 1.09 11.62 -1.32
CA LEU A 14 0.15 11.80 -2.43
C LEU A 14 0.26 13.20 -3.04
N ILE A 15 0.41 14.23 -2.20
CA ILE A 15 0.66 15.60 -2.65
C ILE A 15 1.99 15.66 -3.41
N THR A 16 3.04 15.02 -2.88
CA THR A 16 4.34 14.94 -3.54
C THR A 16 4.26 14.24 -4.89
N ALA A 17 3.58 13.08 -4.96
CA ALA A 17 3.36 12.36 -6.23
C ALA A 17 2.62 13.24 -7.24
N THR A 18 1.54 13.90 -6.81
CA THR A 18 0.76 14.80 -7.66
C THR A 18 1.60 15.97 -8.17
N ALA A 19 2.44 16.57 -7.31
CA ALA A 19 3.33 17.65 -7.69
C ALA A 19 4.38 17.19 -8.71
N ILE A 20 5.01 16.03 -8.51
CA ILE A 20 5.99 15.45 -9.44
C ILE A 20 5.36 15.25 -10.82
N ASP A 21 4.18 14.61 -10.88
CA ASP A 21 3.48 14.38 -12.15
C ASP A 21 3.06 15.69 -12.81
N THR A 22 2.57 16.67 -12.05
CA THR A 22 2.19 17.98 -12.57
C THR A 22 3.39 18.70 -13.19
N VAL A 23 4.53 18.75 -12.48
CA VAL A 23 5.77 19.36 -12.99
C VAL A 23 6.28 18.59 -14.20
N ALA A 24 6.22 17.26 -14.21
CA ALA A 24 6.64 16.45 -15.34
C ALA A 24 5.80 16.72 -16.59
N VAL A 25 4.47 16.87 -16.45
CA VAL A 25 3.57 17.21 -17.56
C VAL A 25 3.84 18.62 -18.07
N ILE A 26 3.90 19.62 -17.19
CA ILE A 26 4.22 21.00 -17.58
C ILE A 26 5.57 21.05 -18.29
N GLY A 27 6.59 20.40 -17.72
CA GLY A 27 7.94 20.30 -18.27
C GLY A 27 7.97 19.77 -19.71
N ARG A 28 7.15 18.76 -20.02
CA ARG A 28 7.02 18.25 -21.41
C ARG A 28 6.46 19.31 -22.36
N HIS A 29 5.51 20.14 -21.92
CA HIS A 29 4.91 21.18 -22.76
C HIS A 29 5.83 22.39 -22.96
N VAL A 30 6.73 22.68 -22.02
CA VAL A 30 7.67 23.81 -22.11
C VAL A 30 9.07 23.41 -22.61
N ASN A 31 9.22 22.21 -23.18
CA ASN A 31 10.50 21.63 -23.65
C ASN A 31 11.59 21.50 -22.55
N LEU A 32 11.19 21.44 -21.28
CA LEU A 32 12.06 21.15 -20.13
C LEU A 32 11.57 19.88 -19.42
N PRO A 33 11.71 18.69 -20.03
CA PRO A 33 11.20 17.45 -19.45
C PRO A 33 11.94 17.08 -18.17
N LEU A 34 11.18 16.76 -17.11
CA LEU A 34 11.73 16.25 -15.85
C LEU A 34 12.22 14.80 -16.05
N ARG A 35 13.53 14.66 -16.32
CA ARG A 35 14.21 13.36 -16.39
C ARG A 35 14.18 12.68 -15.02
N GLY A 36 13.91 11.38 -15.00
CA GLY A 36 13.77 10.61 -13.75
C GLY A 36 12.44 10.81 -13.02
N SER A 37 11.45 11.48 -13.63
CA SER A 37 10.10 11.63 -13.04
C SER A 37 9.48 10.29 -12.63
N ILE A 38 9.67 9.23 -13.44
CA ILE A 38 9.19 7.88 -13.12
C ILE A 38 9.87 7.33 -11.85
N GLU A 39 11.20 7.50 -11.74
CA GLU A 39 11.99 7.03 -10.60
C GLU A 39 11.65 7.77 -9.30
N LEU A 40 11.24 9.03 -9.39
CA LEU A 40 10.72 9.80 -8.26
C LEU A 40 9.28 9.40 -7.90
N MET A 41 8.46 9.05 -8.89
CA MET A 41 7.07 8.65 -8.69
C MET A 41 6.93 7.29 -8.02
N GLN A 42 7.77 6.32 -8.37
CA GLN A 42 7.70 4.96 -7.82
C GLN A 42 7.76 4.90 -6.28
N PRO A 43 8.72 5.55 -5.58
CA PRO A 43 8.75 5.56 -4.12
C PRO A 43 7.58 6.36 -3.53
N ALA A 44 7.16 7.46 -4.17
CA ALA A 44 6.02 8.24 -3.69
C ALA A 44 4.73 7.40 -3.73
N VAL A 45 4.43 6.76 -4.86
CA VAL A 45 3.26 5.89 -5.03
C VAL A 45 3.34 4.67 -4.11
N LEU A 46 4.52 4.09 -3.90
CA LEU A 46 4.71 3.00 -2.95
C LEU A 46 4.34 3.42 -1.53
N VAL A 47 4.77 4.59 -1.08
CA VAL A 47 4.42 5.12 0.26
C VAL A 47 2.93 5.41 0.36
N VAL A 48 2.34 6.05 -0.65
CA VAL A 48 0.89 6.32 -0.72
C VAL A 48 0.09 5.02 -0.63
N GLY A 49 0.38 4.06 -1.49
CA GLY A 49 -0.34 2.79 -1.56
C GLY A 49 -0.20 1.99 -0.27
N SER A 50 1.01 1.93 0.29
CA SER A 50 1.27 1.23 1.55
C SER A 50 0.51 1.85 2.72
N CYS A 51 0.53 3.19 2.84
CA CYS A 51 -0.20 3.89 3.89
C CYS A 51 -1.72 3.72 3.72
N ALA A 52 -2.23 3.78 2.49
CA ALA A 52 -3.64 3.58 2.19
C ALA A 52 -4.10 2.16 2.57
N LEU A 53 -3.31 1.13 2.25
CA LEU A 53 -3.60 -0.25 2.61
C LEU A 53 -3.63 -0.45 4.13
N ILE A 54 -2.63 0.08 4.85
CA ILE A 54 -2.56 0.00 6.31
C ILE A 54 -3.75 0.74 6.95
N ALA A 55 -4.05 1.97 6.51
CA ALA A 55 -5.19 2.74 7.02
C ALA A 55 -6.52 2.02 6.76
N ALA A 56 -6.71 1.46 5.55
CA ALA A 56 -7.91 0.69 5.23
C ALA A 56 -8.04 -0.59 6.07
N ALA A 57 -6.92 -1.27 6.34
CA ALA A 57 -6.88 -2.44 7.20
C ALA A 57 -7.22 -2.10 8.66
N ILE A 58 -6.73 -0.97 9.18
CA ILE A 58 -7.05 -0.48 10.54
C ILE A 58 -8.54 -0.12 10.63
N ALA A 59 -9.05 0.66 9.67
CA ALA A 59 -10.44 1.14 9.66
C ALA A 59 -11.46 0.01 9.41
N GLY A 60 -11.03 -1.14 8.86
CA GLY A 60 -11.95 -2.19 8.42
C GLY A 60 -12.84 -1.81 7.25
N ASN A 61 -12.39 -0.81 6.48
CA ASN A 61 -13.04 -0.30 5.28
C ASN A 61 -12.48 -0.97 4.02
N HIS A 62 -12.24 -2.28 4.04
CA HIS A 62 -12.14 -3.03 2.79
C HIS A 62 -13.42 -2.77 1.99
N ALA A 63 -13.31 -2.67 0.66
CA ALA A 63 -14.39 -2.20 -0.21
C ALA A 63 -15.72 -2.91 0.10
N ARG A 64 -16.57 -2.27 0.91
CA ARG A 64 -17.87 -2.78 1.32
C ARG A 64 -18.92 -2.11 0.46
N ILE A 65 -19.60 -2.91 -0.33
CA ILE A 65 -20.80 -2.46 -1.02
C ILE A 65 -21.90 -2.37 0.04
N ARG A 66 -22.00 -1.22 0.72
CA ARG A 66 -22.97 -0.98 1.80
C ARG A 66 -24.38 -1.35 1.36
N LEU A 67 -24.72 -1.04 0.11
CA LEU A 67 -26.02 -1.38 -0.50
C LEU A 67 -26.34 -2.89 -0.51
N LEU A 68 -25.32 -3.76 -0.58
CA LEU A 68 -25.49 -5.22 -0.50
C LEU A 68 -25.44 -5.70 0.96
N ILE A 69 -24.51 -5.17 1.77
CA ILE A 69 -24.33 -5.58 3.17
C ILE A 69 -25.53 -5.18 4.05
N ASP A 70 -26.13 -4.02 3.78
CA ASP A 70 -27.28 -3.52 4.53
C ASP A 70 -28.56 -4.34 4.24
N ARG A 71 -28.57 -5.12 3.15
CA ARG A 71 -29.65 -6.08 2.82
C ARG A 71 -29.46 -7.46 3.47
N LEU A 72 -28.32 -7.74 4.09
CA LEU A 72 -28.02 -9.04 4.70
C LEU A 72 -28.43 -9.06 6.18
N GLY A 73 -29.01 -10.17 6.62
CA GLY A 73 -29.28 -10.40 8.04
C GLY A 73 -27.99 -10.48 8.90
N PRO A 74 -28.09 -10.32 10.23
CA PRO A 74 -26.94 -10.34 11.14
C PRO A 74 -25.97 -11.53 10.99
N PRO A 75 -26.42 -12.79 10.78
CA PRO A 75 -25.49 -13.92 10.62
C PRO A 75 -24.77 -13.90 9.27
N ALA A 76 -25.46 -13.57 8.17
CA ALA A 76 -24.88 -13.52 6.83
C ALA A 76 -23.83 -12.41 6.71
N ARG A 77 -24.07 -11.26 7.35
CA ARG A 77 -23.09 -10.16 7.42
C ARG A 77 -21.78 -10.59 8.07
N ARG A 78 -21.82 -11.36 9.17
CA ARG A 78 -20.60 -11.86 9.84
C ARG A 78 -19.79 -12.81 8.96
N VAL A 79 -20.47 -13.63 8.15
CA VAL A 79 -19.81 -14.55 7.21
C VAL A 79 -19.11 -13.78 6.10
N VAL A 80 -19.80 -12.82 5.46
CA VAL A 80 -19.22 -11.99 4.41
C VAL A 80 -18.02 -11.20 4.92
N ASP A 81 -18.11 -10.65 6.14
CA ASP A 81 -17.02 -9.91 6.76
C ASP A 81 -15.79 -10.80 6.99
N ARG A 82 -15.98 -12.03 7.49
CA ARG A 82 -14.88 -12.99 7.64
C ARG A 82 -14.28 -13.41 6.32
N LEU A 83 -15.10 -13.65 5.29
CA LEU A 83 -14.60 -14.00 3.96
C LEU A 83 -13.81 -12.85 3.34
N SER A 84 -14.23 -11.61 3.54
CA SER A 84 -13.50 -10.42 3.08
C SER A 84 -12.16 -10.25 3.79
N ASP A 85 -12.12 -10.44 5.12
CA ASP A 85 -10.88 -10.38 5.90
C ASP A 85 -9.93 -11.54 5.51
N LEU A 86 -10.44 -12.76 5.33
CA LEU A 86 -9.65 -13.91 4.86
C LEU A 86 -9.12 -13.72 3.44
N GLY A 87 -9.95 -13.22 2.52
CA GLY A 87 -9.54 -12.94 1.15
C GLY A 87 -8.45 -11.88 1.08
N THR A 88 -8.56 -10.83 1.89
CA THR A 88 -7.53 -9.80 2.00
C THR A 88 -6.23 -10.35 2.58
N ALA A 89 -6.32 -11.15 3.66
CA ALA A 89 -5.15 -11.78 4.26
C ALA A 89 -4.45 -12.73 3.28
N LEU A 90 -5.20 -13.58 2.58
CA LEU A 90 -4.65 -14.49 1.57
C LEU A 90 -3.95 -13.72 0.43
N PHE A 91 -4.60 -12.68 -0.10
CA PHE A 91 -4.03 -11.85 -1.15
C PHE A 91 -2.73 -11.18 -0.71
N CYS A 92 -2.70 -10.56 0.48
CA CYS A 92 -1.50 -9.95 1.02
C CYS A 92 -0.39 -10.97 1.32
N LEU A 93 -0.74 -12.20 1.72
CA LEU A 93 0.22 -13.27 1.99
C LEU A 93 0.88 -13.77 0.69
N VAL A 94 0.10 -13.94 -0.38
CA VAL A 94 0.63 -14.29 -1.70
C VAL A 94 1.56 -13.19 -2.21
N LEU A 95 1.14 -11.93 -2.13
CA LEU A 95 1.98 -10.78 -2.50
C LEU A 95 3.27 -10.71 -1.68
N LEU A 96 3.18 -10.90 -0.35
CA LEU A 96 4.36 -10.87 0.53
C LEU A 96 5.32 -11.99 0.17
N THR A 97 4.82 -13.20 -0.08
CA THR A 97 5.65 -14.35 -0.44
C THR A 97 6.41 -14.09 -1.75
N GLY A 98 5.71 -13.61 -2.79
CA GLY A 98 6.35 -13.26 -4.05
C GLY A 98 7.35 -12.10 -3.92
N SER A 99 7.00 -11.07 -3.15
CA SER A 99 7.87 -9.91 -2.92
C SER A 99 9.12 -10.26 -2.10
N VAL A 100 8.99 -11.13 -1.09
CA VAL A 100 10.14 -11.67 -0.33
C VAL A 100 11.00 -12.56 -1.20
N TRP A 101 10.40 -13.43 -2.02
CA TRP A 101 11.15 -14.25 -2.98
C TRP A 101 12.01 -13.37 -3.90
N LEU A 102 11.38 -12.37 -4.54
CA LEU A 102 12.09 -11.44 -5.42
C LEU A 102 13.15 -10.62 -4.67
N ALA A 103 12.87 -10.23 -3.42
CA ALA A 103 13.83 -9.50 -2.61
C ALA A 103 15.06 -10.34 -2.27
N LEU A 104 14.90 -11.63 -1.99
CA LEU A 104 16.01 -12.55 -1.71
C LEU A 104 16.83 -12.84 -2.96
N ASP A 105 16.16 -13.14 -4.08
CA ASP A 105 16.80 -13.47 -5.35
C ASP A 105 17.67 -12.32 -5.87
N LEU A 106 17.18 -11.08 -5.72
CA LEU A 106 17.85 -9.88 -6.21
C LEU A 106 18.60 -9.11 -5.10
N TRP A 107 18.77 -9.69 -3.91
CA TRP A 107 19.43 -9.02 -2.79
C TRP A 107 20.93 -8.78 -3.04
N SER A 108 21.58 -9.59 -3.87
CA SER A 108 23.00 -9.42 -4.21
C SER A 108 23.19 -8.59 -5.49
N GLY A 109 22.18 -8.52 -6.36
CA GLY A 109 22.14 -7.62 -7.51
C GLY A 109 22.13 -6.18 -7.04
N HIS A 110 23.14 -5.38 -7.38
CA HIS A 110 23.20 -3.96 -7.02
C HIS A 110 22.23 -3.15 -7.90
N GLU A 111 20.95 -3.52 -7.89
CA GLU A 111 19.92 -2.85 -8.67
C GLU A 111 19.66 -1.44 -8.11
N THR A 112 20.10 -0.45 -8.87
CA THR A 112 19.81 0.98 -8.63
C THR A 112 18.98 1.51 -9.79
N SER A 113 18.22 2.58 -9.55
CA SER A 113 17.55 3.29 -10.64
C SER A 113 18.57 3.91 -11.60
N GLU A 114 18.28 3.94 -12.91
CA GLU A 114 19.28 4.29 -13.92
C GLU A 114 19.64 5.78 -13.93
N LEU A 115 18.70 6.66 -13.57
CA LEU A 115 18.90 8.11 -13.62
C LEU A 115 19.24 8.72 -12.25
N LEU A 116 18.59 8.27 -11.17
CA LEU A 116 18.75 8.82 -9.81
C LEU A 116 19.54 7.91 -8.85
N GLY A 117 19.87 6.67 -9.24
CA GLY A 117 20.60 5.75 -8.38
C GLY A 117 19.82 5.28 -7.15
N VAL A 118 18.48 5.35 -7.16
CA VAL A 118 17.64 4.93 -6.03
C VAL A 118 17.79 3.43 -5.81
N PRO A 119 18.16 2.97 -4.60
CA PRO A 119 18.33 1.55 -4.33
C PRO A 119 16.98 0.83 -4.21
N TRP A 120 16.66 -0.03 -5.18
CA TRP A 120 15.38 -0.77 -5.21
C TRP A 120 15.18 -1.68 -3.98
N ARG A 121 16.27 -2.10 -3.33
CA ARG A 121 16.24 -2.91 -2.10
C ARG A 121 15.46 -2.24 -0.97
N VAL A 122 15.64 -0.93 -0.79
CA VAL A 122 14.95 -0.17 0.27
C VAL A 122 13.45 -0.13 0.00
N MET A 123 13.07 0.05 -1.26
CA MET A 123 11.67 0.06 -1.68
C MET A 123 11.00 -1.30 -1.47
N ARG A 124 11.68 -2.39 -1.84
CA ARG A 124 11.18 -3.75 -1.60
C ARG A 124 11.04 -4.06 -0.12
N LEU A 125 12.02 -3.65 0.70
CA LEU A 125 11.93 -3.81 2.15
C LEU A 125 10.73 -3.05 2.71
N PHE A 126 10.52 -1.80 2.29
CA PHE A 126 9.38 -1.00 2.71
C PHE A 126 8.03 -1.64 2.31
N ALA A 127 7.94 -2.17 1.09
CA ALA A 127 6.76 -2.90 0.63
C ALA A 127 6.48 -4.14 1.50
N ASN A 128 7.51 -4.95 1.78
CA ASN A 128 7.40 -6.15 2.62
C ASN A 128 6.96 -5.81 4.04
N VAL A 129 7.56 -4.79 4.67
CA VAL A 129 7.18 -4.32 6.00
C VAL A 129 5.71 -3.86 6.02
N SER A 130 5.28 -3.16 4.98
CA SER A 130 3.90 -2.67 4.87
C SER A 130 2.89 -3.81 4.71
N LEU A 131 3.21 -4.83 3.91
CA LEU A 131 2.39 -6.04 3.77
C LEU A 131 2.31 -6.85 5.07
N VAL A 132 3.42 -6.97 5.80
CA VAL A 132 3.43 -7.58 7.14
C VAL A 132 2.54 -6.80 8.09
N ALA A 133 2.61 -5.46 8.09
CA ALA A 133 1.75 -4.62 8.93
C ALA A 133 0.26 -4.85 8.63
N VAL A 134 -0.12 -4.93 7.34
CA VAL A 134 -1.50 -5.24 6.93
C VAL A 134 -1.93 -6.62 7.44
N LEU A 135 -1.10 -7.65 7.29
CA LEU A 135 -1.38 -9.00 7.78
C LEU A 135 -1.57 -9.03 9.30
N VAL A 136 -0.68 -8.37 10.06
CA VAL A 136 -0.80 -8.29 11.51
C VAL A 136 -2.12 -7.64 11.92
N VAL A 137 -2.52 -6.56 11.26
CA VAL A 137 -3.79 -5.88 11.54
C VAL A 137 -5.00 -6.75 11.20
N THR A 138 -5.02 -7.41 10.05
CA THR A 138 -6.15 -8.27 9.65
C THR A 138 -6.25 -9.52 10.53
N PHE A 139 -5.14 -10.17 10.88
CA PHE A 139 -5.13 -11.29 11.83
C PHE A 139 -5.55 -10.88 13.24
N ALA A 140 -5.07 -9.74 13.75
CA ALA A 140 -5.47 -9.24 15.07
C ALA A 140 -6.98 -8.98 15.13
N ARG A 141 -7.57 -8.46 14.05
CA ARG A 141 -9.02 -8.27 13.92
C ARG A 141 -9.77 -9.60 13.84
N ALA A 142 -9.29 -10.55 13.05
CA ALA A 142 -9.90 -11.88 12.93
C ALA A 142 -9.86 -12.67 14.25
N ALA A 143 -8.80 -12.52 15.05
CA ALA A 143 -8.64 -13.14 16.37
C ALA A 143 -9.54 -12.52 17.47
N GLY A 144 -10.37 -11.53 17.14
CA GLY A 144 -11.37 -10.99 18.08
C GLY A 144 -10.81 -10.04 19.12
N ARG A 145 -9.60 -9.49 18.93
CA ARG A 145 -9.17 -8.33 19.73
C ARG A 145 -10.13 -7.18 19.41
N LYS A 146 -10.96 -6.84 20.41
CA LYS A 146 -11.93 -5.75 20.37
C LYS A 146 -11.29 -4.51 19.75
N ARG A 147 -12.07 -3.83 18.92
CA ARG A 147 -11.78 -2.48 18.40
C ARG A 147 -11.20 -1.62 19.55
N PRO A 148 -10.03 -0.99 19.39
CA PRO A 148 -9.65 0.09 20.29
C PRO A 148 -10.67 1.24 20.20
#